data_AF-A0A437J843-F1
#
_entry.id   AF-A0A437J843-F1
#
_cell.length_a   1.000
_cell.length_b   1.000
_cell.length_c   1.000
_cell.angle_alpha   90.00
_cell.angle_beta   90.00
_cell.angle_gamma   90.00
#
_symmetry.space_group_name_H-M   'P 1'
#
loop_
_entity.id
_entity.type
_entity.pdbx_description
1 polymer ?
#
loop_
_entity_poly.entity_id
_entity_poly.type
_entity_poly.pdbx_seq_one_letter_code
_entity_poly.pdbx_strand_id
1 'polypeptide(L)'
;MASAGVDDAHAANALLGHFGKSYRRPLILMRAMMLELSRASHRRISVAACCCTRITPDEARLLEAVATAQTTPHAAYERLAVALDSPAALGALTCAQAVAQSFSDLGRPIALYAGD
;
A
#
# COMPACT_ATOMS: atom_id res chain seq x y z
N MET A 1 2.45 10.49 0.61
CA MET A 1 1.15 10.42 1.30
C MET A 1 1.39 10.20 2.79
N ALA A 2 2.03 11.19 3.44
CA ALA A 2 2.30 11.13 4.87
C ALA A 2 1.78 12.43 5.51
N SER A 3 2.65 13.43 5.67
CA SER A 3 2.27 14.73 6.23
C SER A 3 1.19 15.49 5.42
N ALA A 4 1.20 15.36 4.09
CA ALA A 4 0.23 16.02 3.21
C ALA A 4 -1.06 15.19 2.95
N GLY A 5 -1.24 14.06 3.64
CA GLY A 5 -2.44 13.23 3.53
C GLY A 5 -2.59 12.52 2.18
N VAL A 6 -3.84 12.26 1.78
CA VAL A 6 -4.17 11.47 0.58
C VAL A 6 -4.04 12.27 -0.73
N ASP A 7 -4.12 13.59 -0.66
CA ASP A 7 -3.98 14.51 -1.80
C ASP A 7 -2.54 15.03 -1.99
N ASP A 8 -1.57 14.27 -1.46
CA ASP A 8 -0.14 14.57 -1.52
C ASP A 8 0.39 14.73 -2.96
N ALA A 9 0.88 15.94 -3.27
CA ALA A 9 1.41 16.28 -4.59
C ALA A 9 2.72 15.56 -4.91
N HIS A 10 3.56 15.27 -3.92
CA HIS A 10 4.80 14.52 -4.13
C HIS A 10 4.51 13.08 -4.52
N ALA A 11 3.51 12.44 -3.91
CA ALA A 11 3.07 11.11 -4.29
C ALA A 11 2.48 11.09 -5.71
N ALA A 12 1.68 12.09 -6.07
CA ALA A 12 1.15 12.22 -7.42
C ALA A 12 2.29 12.39 -8.46
N ASN A 13 3.27 13.25 -8.17
CA ASN A 13 4.43 13.45 -9.03
C ASN A 13 5.31 12.19 -9.13
N ALA A 14 5.50 11.46 -8.04
CA ALA A 14 6.24 10.20 -8.03
C ALA A 14 5.57 9.15 -8.93
N LEU A 15 4.25 8.98 -8.83
CA LEU A 15 3.54 8.04 -9.70
C LEU A 15 3.47 8.51 -11.16
N LEU A 16 3.38 9.81 -11.41
CA LEU A 16 3.49 10.37 -12.76
C LEU A 16 4.86 10.05 -13.37
N GLY A 17 5.95 10.23 -12.61
CA GLY A 17 7.29 9.88 -13.06
C GLY A 17 7.48 8.37 -13.27
N HIS A 18 6.84 7.54 -12.46
CA HIS A 18 6.98 6.09 -12.53
C HIS A 18 6.14 5.44 -13.65
N PHE A 19 4.90 5.90 -13.86
CA PHE A 19 3.92 5.29 -14.75
C PHE A 19 3.56 6.14 -15.98
N GLY A 20 4.08 7.36 -16.08
CA GLY A 20 3.75 8.29 -17.16
C GLY A 20 2.25 8.57 -17.24
N LYS A 21 1.68 8.58 -18.45
CA LYS A 21 0.26 8.90 -18.69
C LYS A 21 -0.73 7.96 -17.96
N SER A 22 -0.29 6.76 -17.58
CA SER A 22 -1.11 5.74 -16.92
C SER A 22 -1.14 5.85 -15.40
N TYR A 23 -0.47 6.85 -14.80
CA TYR A 23 -0.34 7.01 -13.34
C TYR A 23 -1.65 7.13 -12.56
N ARG A 24 -2.74 7.56 -13.21
CA ARG A 24 -4.00 7.86 -12.53
C ARG A 24 -4.61 6.65 -11.84
N ARG A 25 -4.62 5.49 -12.51
CA ARG A 25 -5.19 4.25 -11.94
C ARG A 25 -4.45 3.80 -10.67
N PRO A 26 -3.11 3.61 -10.67
CA PRO A 26 -2.40 3.25 -9.44
C PRO A 26 -2.51 4.35 -8.37
N LEU A 27 -2.53 5.63 -8.73
CA LEU A 27 -2.69 6.73 -7.77
C LEU A 27 -4.04 6.70 -7.05
N ILE A 28 -5.14 6.52 -7.78
CA ILE A 28 -6.49 6.46 -7.20
C ILE A 28 -6.64 5.23 -6.30
N LEU A 29 -6.11 4.09 -6.73
CA LEU A 29 -6.19 2.85 -5.94
C LEU A 29 -5.33 2.92 -4.68
N MET A 30 -4.14 3.53 -4.76
CA MET A 30 -3.30 3.77 -3.59
C MET A 30 -3.97 4.73 -2.60
N ARG A 31 -4.69 5.76 -3.09
CA ARG A 31 -5.53 6.64 -2.26
C ARG A 31 -6.67 5.91 -1.57
N ALA A 32 -7.41 5.09 -2.31
CA ALA A 32 -8.47 4.25 -1.75
C ALA A 32 -7.93 3.32 -0.66
N MET A 33 -6.77 2.68 -0.92
CA MET A 33 -6.10 1.83 0.06
C MET A 33 -5.72 2.59 1.32
N MET A 34 -5.13 3.79 1.21
CA MET A 34 -4.77 4.58 2.39
C MET A 34 -5.99 4.99 3.22
N LEU A 35 -7.09 5.37 2.57
CA LEU A 35 -8.35 5.68 3.26
C LEU A 35 -8.91 4.45 3.98
N GLU A 36 -8.90 3.30 3.32
CA GLU A 36 -9.40 2.06 3.89
C GLU A 36 -8.55 1.55 5.05
N LEU A 37 -7.21 1.65 4.96
CA LEU A 37 -6.31 1.37 6.08
C LEU A 37 -6.58 2.31 7.25
N SER A 38 -6.77 3.61 6.99
CA SER A 38 -7.12 4.57 8.04
C SER A 38 -8.47 4.29 8.67
N ARG A 39 -9.44 3.77 7.91
CA ARG A 39 -10.79 3.42 8.39
C ARG A 39 -10.79 2.13 9.22
N ALA A 40 -10.03 1.13 8.80
CA ALA A 40 -10.02 -0.20 9.42
C ALA A 40 -9.06 -0.33 10.61
N SER A 41 -8.07 0.56 10.75
CA SER A 41 -7.06 0.49 11.80
C SER A 41 -7.59 0.88 13.19
N HIS A 42 -7.31 0.05 14.20
CA HIS A 42 -7.58 0.37 15.61
C HIS A 42 -6.39 1.03 16.31
N ARG A 43 -5.25 1.14 15.62
CA ARG A 43 -4.06 1.81 16.11
C ARG A 43 -3.50 2.83 15.12
N ARG A 44 -2.55 3.64 15.57
CA ARG A 44 -1.79 4.52 14.67
C ARG A 44 -0.79 3.69 13.88
N ILE A 45 -0.86 3.81 12.56
CA ILE A 45 0.14 3.26 11.63
C ILE A 45 1.31 4.25 11.59
N SER A 46 2.51 3.78 11.94
CA SER A 46 3.71 4.61 11.89
C SER A 46 4.24 4.70 10.46
N VAL A 47 4.57 5.91 10.02
CA VAL A 47 5.13 6.19 8.70
C VAL A 47 6.34 7.08 8.92
N ALA A 48 7.47 6.75 8.31
CA ALA A 48 8.68 7.57 8.44
C ALA A 48 8.46 8.95 7.81
N ALA A 49 9.17 9.96 8.33
CA ALA A 49 9.26 11.22 7.62
C ALA A 49 9.87 10.98 6.23
N CYS A 50 9.31 11.63 5.20
CA CYS A 50 9.71 11.40 3.81
C CYS A 50 11.19 11.73 3.50
N CYS A 51 11.87 12.45 4.41
CA CYS A 51 13.29 12.77 4.31
C CYS A 51 14.22 11.67 4.86
N CYS A 52 13.69 10.61 5.47
CA CYS A 52 14.48 9.51 6.01
C CYS A 52 14.59 8.36 5.00
N THR A 53 15.77 7.75 4.87
CA THR A 53 16.02 6.57 4.03
C THR A 53 15.60 5.25 4.69
N ARG A 54 14.88 5.31 5.82
CA ARG A 54 14.54 4.14 6.65
C ARG A 54 13.07 3.78 6.47
N ILE A 55 12.82 2.50 6.23
CA ILE A 55 11.48 1.92 6.31
C ILE A 55 11.13 1.57 7.76
N THR A 56 9.94 1.97 8.22
CA THR A 56 9.37 1.56 9.49
C THR A 56 8.86 0.10 9.42
N PRO A 57 8.73 -0.60 10.56
CA PRO A 57 8.13 -1.93 10.57
C PRO A 57 6.71 -1.99 10.00
N ASP A 58 5.93 -0.91 10.18
CA ASP A 58 4.56 -0.82 9.68
C ASP A 58 4.53 -0.66 8.16
N GLU A 59 5.37 0.22 7.60
CA GLU A 59 5.54 0.34 6.15
C GLU A 59 6.01 -0.98 5.52
N ALA A 60 6.97 -1.68 6.15
CA ALA A 60 7.46 -2.96 5.64
C ALA A 60 6.35 -4.02 5.58
N ARG A 61 5.55 -4.16 6.65
CA ARG A 61 4.42 -5.09 6.68
C ARG A 61 3.35 -4.75 5.65
N LEU A 62 3.04 -3.47 5.46
CA LEU A 62 2.08 -3.05 4.44
C LEU A 62 2.58 -3.36 3.03
N LEU A 63 3.86 -3.09 2.75
CA LEU A 63 4.46 -3.42 1.45
C LEU A 63 4.49 -4.93 1.19
N GLU A 64 4.83 -5.74 2.19
CA GLU A 64 4.79 -7.21 2.09
C GLU A 64 3.36 -7.73 1.85
N ALA A 65 2.38 -7.19 2.58
CA ALA A 65 0.98 -7.56 2.39
C ALA A 65 0.50 -7.22 0.97
N VAL A 66 0.84 -6.05 0.42
CA VAL A 66 0.49 -5.68 -0.95
C VAL A 66 1.20 -6.58 -1.97
N ALA A 67 2.49 -6.85 -1.79
CA ALA A 67 3.27 -7.71 -2.69
C ALA A 67 2.71 -9.12 -2.79
N THR A 68 2.19 -9.66 -1.68
CA THR A 68 1.68 -11.02 -1.57
C THR A 68 0.15 -11.14 -1.71
N ALA A 69 -0.57 -10.01 -1.79
CA ALA A 69 -2.03 -9.95 -1.76
C ALA A 69 -2.72 -10.79 -2.86
N GLN A 70 -2.07 -10.92 -4.02
CA GLN A 70 -2.61 -11.67 -5.16
C GLN A 70 -2.29 -13.17 -5.10
N THR A 71 -1.10 -13.52 -4.61
CA THR A 71 -0.57 -14.90 -4.65
C THR A 71 -0.93 -15.68 -3.38
N THR A 72 -0.91 -15.03 -2.22
CA THR A 72 -1.21 -15.64 -0.92
C THR A 72 -2.20 -14.77 -0.12
N PRO A 73 -3.44 -14.60 -0.62
CA PRO A 73 -4.40 -13.64 -0.07
C PRO A 73 -4.73 -13.88 1.41
N HIS A 74 -4.76 -15.14 1.86
CA HIS A 74 -5.00 -15.46 3.26
C HIS A 74 -3.85 -15.00 4.16
N ALA A 75 -2.60 -15.24 3.76
CA ALA A 75 -1.43 -14.76 4.52
C ALA A 75 -1.31 -13.24 4.49
N ALA A 76 -1.68 -12.59 3.38
CA ALA A 76 -1.75 -11.14 3.30
C ALA A 76 -2.85 -10.56 4.21
N TYR A 77 -4.00 -11.23 4.29
CA TYR A 77 -5.08 -10.87 5.22
C TYR A 77 -4.62 -10.89 6.67
N GLU A 78 -4.01 -11.99 7.11
CA GLU A 78 -3.50 -12.13 8.49
C GLU A 78 -2.47 -11.04 8.82
N ARG A 79 -1.55 -10.75 7.89
CA ARG A 79 -0.59 -9.63 8.05
C ARG A 79 -1.28 -8.28 8.20
N LEU A 80 -2.32 -8.01 7.40
CA LEU A 80 -3.08 -6.77 7.49
C LEU A 80 -3.86 -6.69 8.79
N ALA A 81 -4.51 -7.77 9.22
CA ALA A 81 -5.24 -7.82 10.49
C ALA A 81 -4.31 -7.50 11.67
N VAL A 82 -3.11 -8.08 11.69
CA VAL A 82 -2.08 -7.79 12.69
C VAL A 82 -1.57 -6.36 12.58
N ALA A 83 -1.27 -5.87 11.37
CA ALA A 83 -0.74 -4.53 11.16
C ALA A 83 -1.74 -3.44 11.61
N LEU A 84 -3.03 -3.67 11.37
CA LEU A 84 -4.13 -2.75 11.67
C LEU A 84 -4.71 -2.92 13.08
N ASP A 85 -4.32 -3.97 13.80
CA ASP A 85 -4.93 -4.38 15.08
C ASP A 85 -6.45 -4.56 14.96
N SER A 86 -6.92 -5.13 13.84
CA SER A 86 -8.33 -5.18 13.48
C SER A 86 -8.72 -6.50 12.82
N PRO A 87 -9.80 -7.16 13.30
CA PRO A 87 -10.31 -8.38 12.67
C PRO A 87 -11.11 -8.09 11.38
N ALA A 88 -11.28 -6.83 10.99
CA ALA A 88 -12.08 -6.42 9.83
C ALA A 88 -11.19 -5.94 8.66
N ALA A 89 -10.14 -6.69 8.34
CA ALA A 89 -9.14 -6.31 7.34
C ALA A 89 -9.50 -6.64 5.87
N LEU A 90 -10.72 -7.13 5.60
CA LEU A 90 -11.12 -7.56 4.24
C LEU A 90 -11.12 -6.39 3.26
N GLY A 91 -11.65 -5.23 3.66
CA GLY A 91 -11.62 -4.03 2.82
C GLY A 91 -10.18 -3.62 2.49
N ALA A 92 -9.30 -3.59 3.49
CA ALA A 92 -7.88 -3.31 3.31
C ALA A 92 -7.21 -4.32 2.35
N LEU A 93 -7.52 -5.61 2.46
CA LEU A 93 -7.03 -6.65 1.54
C LEU A 93 -7.49 -6.38 0.11
N THR A 94 -8.77 -6.09 -0.11
CA THR A 94 -9.29 -5.83 -1.46
C THR A 94 -8.63 -4.61 -2.10
N CYS A 95 -8.39 -3.55 -1.33
CA CYS A 95 -7.64 -2.39 -1.81
C CYS A 95 -6.17 -2.74 -2.11
N ALA A 96 -5.52 -3.52 -1.26
CA ALA A 96 -4.14 -3.98 -1.47
C ALA A 96 -4.01 -4.82 -2.76
N GLN A 97 -4.96 -5.73 -3.01
CA GLN A 97 -5.03 -6.50 -4.25
C GLN A 97 -5.22 -5.61 -5.47
N ALA A 98 -6.12 -4.62 -5.39
CA ALA A 98 -6.36 -3.70 -6.49
C ALA A 98 -5.11 -2.86 -6.81
N VAL A 99 -4.39 -2.39 -5.79
CA VAL A 99 -3.11 -1.70 -5.95
C VAL A 99 -2.09 -2.62 -6.60
N ALA A 100 -1.87 -3.81 -6.05
CA ALA A 100 -0.92 -4.79 -6.59
C ALA A 100 -1.20 -5.11 -8.07
N GLN A 101 -2.46 -5.36 -8.40
CA GLN A 101 -2.87 -5.63 -9.78
C GLN A 101 -2.64 -4.44 -10.70
N SER A 102 -2.94 -3.21 -10.26
CA SER A 102 -2.70 -2.02 -11.08
C SER A 102 -1.21 -1.78 -11.39
N PHE A 103 -0.34 -2.17 -10.47
CA PHE A 103 1.12 -2.12 -10.67
C PHE A 103 1.57 -3.22 -11.65
N SER A 104 1.07 -4.45 -11.49
CA SER A 104 1.33 -5.56 -12.41
C SER A 104 0.85 -5.28 -13.84
N ASP A 105 -0.36 -4.73 -14.00
CA ASP A 105 -0.95 -4.37 -15.30
C ASP A 105 -0.09 -3.36 -16.09
N LEU A 106 0.69 -2.54 -15.38
CA LEU A 106 1.58 -1.53 -15.95
C LEU A 106 3.04 -2.02 -16.06
N GLY A 107 3.29 -3.32 -15.86
CA GLY A 107 4.61 -3.94 -16.01
C GLY A 107 5.60 -3.57 -14.88
N ARG A 108 5.10 -3.10 -13.74
CA ARG A 108 5.89 -2.69 -12.58
C ARG A 108 5.37 -3.34 -11.30
N PRO A 109 5.38 -4.68 -11.19
CA PRO A 109 4.83 -5.38 -10.02
C PRO A 109 5.53 -4.95 -8.73
N ILE A 110 4.77 -4.88 -7.64
CA ILE A 110 5.32 -4.65 -6.30
C ILE A 110 5.94 -5.96 -5.82
N ALA A 111 7.24 -6.12 -6.07
CA ALA A 111 8.01 -7.27 -5.64
C ALA A 111 9.00 -6.83 -4.56
N LEU A 112 8.51 -6.72 -3.32
CA LEU A 112 9.36 -6.56 -2.15
C LEU A 112 9.32 -7.88 -1.40
N TYR A 113 10.51 -8.42 -1.10
CA TYR A 113 10.66 -9.72 -0.43
C TYR A 113 10.15 -10.94 -1.22
N ALA A 114 9.97 -10.82 -2.54
CA ALA A 114 9.63 -11.95 -3.43
C ALA A 114 10.84 -12.84 -3.77
N GLY A 115 11.89 -12.78 -2.95
CA GLY A 115 13.06 -13.65 -3.04
C GLY A 115 13.06 -14.59 -1.85
N ASP A 116 13.13 -15.88 -2.17
CA ASP A 116 13.31 -17.08 -1.33
C ASP A 116 13.72 -16.88 0.15
#